data_AF-S4YQZ9-F1
#
_entry.id   AF-S4YQZ9-F1
#
_cell.length_a   1.000
_cell.length_b   1.000
_cell.length_c   1.000
_cell.angle_alpha   90.00
_cell.angle_beta   90.00
_cell.angle_gamma   90.00
#
_symmetry.space_group_name_H-M   'P 1'
#
loop_
_entity.id
_entity.type
_entity.pdbx_description
1 polymer ?
#
loop_
_entity_poly.entity_id
_entity_poly.type
_entity_poly.pdbx_seq_one_letter_code
_entity_poly.pdbx_strand_id
1 'polypeptide(L)'
;MSTEIRITPDAPAADNAPFEHPWQAQVFSLIVYLHQAGQFSWKAWVDVFSDEIKASPMQENESINDAYYRQWVSAAEKMLLSLELTGEQDIARRTDEWRQAYLNTPHGMPVVLTSAICPPAHDHHHPALRVPVAVSPASASLKP
;
A
#
# COMPACT_ATOMS: atom_id res chain seq x y z
N MET A 1 1.15 -22.05 6.11
CA MET A 1 0.07 -22.01 5.11
C MET A 1 0.13 -20.66 4.45
N SER A 2 0.68 -20.59 3.24
CA SER A 2 0.89 -19.34 2.50
C SER A 2 -0.40 -18.97 1.79
N THR A 3 -1.01 -17.85 2.17
CA THR A 3 -2.19 -17.33 1.49
C THR A 3 -1.73 -16.50 0.30
N GLU A 4 -1.86 -17.05 -0.91
CA GLU A 4 -1.72 -16.29 -2.16
C GLU A 4 -2.89 -15.29 -2.28
N ILE A 5 -2.57 -14.01 -2.41
CA ILE A 5 -3.55 -12.96 -2.73
C ILE A 5 -3.78 -13.01 -4.24
N ARG A 6 -4.90 -13.61 -4.66
CA ARG A 6 -5.33 -13.69 -6.06
C ARG A 6 -6.06 -12.40 -6.43
N ILE A 7 -5.41 -11.50 -7.17
CA ILE A 7 -6.09 -10.37 -7.82
C ILE A 7 -6.75 -10.90 -9.10
N THR A 8 -8.08 -11.04 -9.08
CA THR A 8 -8.86 -11.43 -10.26
C THR A 8 -9.12 -10.21 -11.15
N PRO A 9 -8.75 -10.24 -12.45
CA PRO A 9 -8.91 -9.11 -13.36
C PRO A 9 -10.37 -8.85 -13.81
N ASP A 10 -11.33 -9.67 -13.37
CA ASP A 10 -12.73 -9.64 -13.80
C ASP A 10 -13.70 -9.50 -12.61
N ALA A 11 -13.29 -8.73 -11.59
CA ALA A 11 -14.18 -8.38 -10.49
C ALA A 11 -15.37 -7.57 -11.03
N PRO A 12 -16.60 -7.84 -10.55
CA PRO A 12 -17.79 -7.13 -11.03
C PRO A 12 -17.62 -5.62 -10.81
N ALA A 13 -18.20 -4.83 -11.73
CA ALA A 13 -18.17 -3.37 -11.84
C ALA A 13 -17.63 -2.61 -10.61
N ALA A 14 -16.64 -1.74 -10.85
CA ALA A 14 -15.97 -0.88 -9.87
C ALA A 14 -16.93 -0.13 -8.91
N ASP A 15 -18.19 0.05 -9.29
CA ASP A 15 -19.25 0.70 -8.52
C ASP A 15 -19.56 0.04 -7.16
N ASN A 16 -19.12 -1.20 -6.89
CA ASN A 16 -19.30 -1.86 -5.59
C ASN A 16 -17.98 -2.32 -4.93
N ALA A 17 -16.83 -1.81 -5.38
CA ALA A 17 -15.57 -2.16 -4.73
C ALA A 17 -15.53 -1.59 -3.29
N PRO A 18 -15.22 -2.39 -2.25
CA PRO A 18 -15.20 -1.91 -0.87
C PRO A 18 -14.06 -0.92 -0.57
N PHE A 19 -13.11 -0.76 -1.51
CA PHE A 19 -11.98 0.16 -1.43
C PHE A 19 -11.87 0.90 -2.77
N GLU A 20 -11.68 2.22 -2.72
CA GLU A 20 -11.50 3.08 -3.91
C GLU A 20 -10.06 3.00 -4.45
N HIS A 21 -9.10 2.69 -3.58
CA HIS A 21 -7.70 2.56 -3.96
C HIS A 21 -7.07 1.28 -3.38
N PRO A 22 -6.18 0.59 -4.11
CA PRO A 22 -5.54 -0.64 -3.63
C PRO A 22 -4.81 -0.48 -2.29
N TRP A 23 -4.22 0.69 -2.02
CA TRP A 23 -3.50 0.96 -0.77
C TRP A 23 -4.42 0.96 0.46
N GLN A 24 -5.71 1.28 0.30
CA GLN A 24 -6.68 1.28 1.39
C GLN A 24 -6.88 -0.13 1.96
N ALA A 25 -6.97 -1.13 1.07
CA ALA A 25 -7.01 -2.54 1.48
C ALA A 25 -5.71 -2.99 2.17
N GLN A 26 -4.56 -2.46 1.73
CA GLN A 26 -3.26 -2.80 2.31
C GLN A 26 -3.14 -2.33 3.76
N VAL A 27 -3.41 -1.05 4.04
CA VAL A 27 -3.36 -0.51 5.41
C VAL A 27 -4.37 -1.21 6.33
N PHE A 28 -5.59 -1.44 5.84
CA PHE A 28 -6.60 -2.20 6.58
C PHE A 28 -6.11 -3.61 6.94
N SER A 29 -5.59 -4.33 5.95
CA SER A 29 -5.11 -5.71 6.15
C SER A 29 -3.94 -5.79 7.14
N LEU A 30 -3.05 -4.79 7.15
CA LEU A 30 -1.92 -4.72 8.07
C LEU A 30 -2.40 -4.62 9.53
N ILE A 31 -3.34 -3.73 9.80
CA ILE A 31 -3.92 -3.56 11.15
C ILE A 31 -4.66 -4.82 11.59
N VAL A 32 -5.48 -5.41 10.71
CA VAL A 32 -6.19 -6.66 11.01
C VAL A 32 -5.20 -7.79 11.30
N TYR A 33 -4.12 -7.90 10.52
CA TYR A 33 -3.09 -8.90 10.72
C TYR A 33 -2.37 -8.74 12.06
N LEU A 34 -1.94 -7.52 12.42
CA LEU A 34 -1.26 -7.25 13.68
C LEU A 34 -2.15 -7.55 14.89
N HIS A 35 -3.45 -7.24 14.80
CA HIS A 35 -4.43 -7.63 15.80
C HIS A 35 -4.55 -9.15 15.92
N GLN A 36 -4.70 -9.87 14.81
CA GLN A 36 -4.77 -11.34 14.80
C GLN A 36 -3.48 -11.99 15.32
N ALA A 37 -2.34 -11.35 15.11
CA ALA A 37 -1.04 -11.76 15.64
C ALA A 37 -0.87 -11.42 17.13
N GLY A 38 -1.84 -10.78 17.77
CA GLY A 38 -1.84 -10.47 19.20
C GLY A 38 -0.96 -9.29 19.61
N GLN A 39 -0.55 -8.44 18.65
CA GLN A 39 0.30 -7.27 18.95
C GLN A 39 -0.45 -6.20 19.77
N PHE A 40 -1.77 -6.11 19.59
CA PHE A 40 -2.65 -5.24 20.35
C PHE A 40 -4.08 -5.80 20.41
N SER A 41 -4.90 -5.26 21.32
CA SER A 41 -6.34 -5.56 21.37
C SER A 41 -7.13 -4.66 20.44
N TRP A 42 -8.22 -5.16 19.84
CA TRP A 42 -9.08 -4.33 18.98
C TRP A 42 -9.57 -3.04 19.67
N LYS A 43 -9.82 -3.10 20.98
CA LYS A 43 -10.17 -1.93 21.79
C LYS A 43 -9.09 -0.84 21.73
N ALA A 44 -7.82 -1.21 21.86
CA ALA A 44 -6.71 -0.27 21.77
C ALA A 44 -6.63 0.40 20.39
N TRP A 45 -6.94 -0.35 19.31
CA TRP A 45 -7.06 0.23 17.97
C TRP A 45 -8.21 1.25 17.86
N VAL A 46 -9.39 0.91 18.36
CA VAL A 46 -10.54 1.82 18.37
C VAL A 46 -10.23 3.11 19.14
N ASP A 47 -9.54 2.99 20.28
CA ASP A 47 -9.13 4.14 21.09
C ASP A 47 -8.25 5.09 20.23
N VAL A 48 -7.15 4.57 19.65
CA VAL A 48 -6.22 5.35 18.80
C VAL A 48 -6.92 5.94 17.56
N PHE A 49 -7.71 5.15 16.85
CA PHE A 49 -8.35 5.59 15.62
C PHE A 49 -9.44 6.64 15.88
N SER A 50 -10.22 6.49 16.95
CA SER A 50 -11.26 7.46 17.30
C SER A 50 -10.67 8.80 17.73
N ASP A 51 -9.52 8.80 18.40
CA ASP A 51 -8.81 10.02 18.77
C ASP A 51 -8.20 10.70 17.54
N GLU A 52 -7.73 9.93 16.55
CA GLU A 52 -7.27 10.48 15.27
C GLU A 52 -8.40 11.14 14.48
N ILE A 53 -9.58 10.52 14.40
CA ILE A 53 -10.75 11.12 13.73
C ILE A 53 -11.09 12.49 14.34
N LYS A 54 -11.04 12.61 15.68
CA LYS A 54 -11.31 13.88 16.39
C LYS A 54 -10.22 14.92 16.13
N ALA A 55 -8.96 14.50 16.12
CA ALA A 55 -7.82 15.39 15.96
C ALA A 55 -7.65 15.90 14.53
N SER A 56 -8.09 15.11 13.55
CA SER A 56 -7.81 15.34 12.12
C SER A 56 -9.11 15.36 11.29
N PRO A 57 -10.05 16.31 11.51
CA PRO A 57 -11.33 16.37 10.80
C PRO A 57 -11.15 16.53 9.27
N MET A 58 -12.23 16.26 8.53
CA MET A 58 -12.29 16.40 7.07
C MET A 58 -12.03 17.85 6.65
N GLN A 59 -11.26 18.04 5.59
CA GLN A 59 -10.95 19.35 5.02
C GLN A 59 -12.00 19.80 3.99
N GLU A 60 -12.08 21.11 3.68
CA GLU A 60 -13.14 21.68 2.82
C GLU A 60 -13.21 21.08 1.40
N ASN A 61 -12.08 20.60 0.86
CA ASN A 61 -11.99 20.02 -0.49
C ASN A 61 -11.65 18.52 -0.46
N GLU A 62 -11.85 17.85 0.67
CA GLU A 62 -11.54 16.43 0.86
C GLU A 62 -12.84 15.62 0.82
N SER A 63 -12.83 14.49 0.11
CA SER A 63 -13.98 13.58 0.16
C SER A 63 -14.06 12.89 1.52
N ILE A 64 -15.24 12.38 1.88
CA ILE A 64 -15.41 11.60 3.11
C ILE A 64 -14.46 10.39 3.11
N ASN A 65 -14.28 9.73 1.97
CA ASN A 65 -13.42 8.55 1.86
C ASN A 65 -11.94 8.91 2.00
N ASP A 66 -11.50 10.01 1.38
CA ASP A 66 -10.12 10.50 1.51
C ASP A 66 -9.81 10.86 2.97
N ALA A 67 -10.70 11.58 3.64
CA ALA A 67 -10.55 11.92 5.05
C ALA A 67 -10.47 10.66 5.93
N TYR A 68 -11.39 9.71 5.70
CA TYR A 68 -11.45 8.47 6.46
C TYR A 68 -10.16 7.66 6.31
N TYR A 69 -9.66 7.48 5.09
CA TYR A 69 -8.45 6.68 4.89
C TYR A 69 -7.15 7.42 5.22
N ARG A 70 -7.11 8.76 5.14
CA ARG A 70 -6.03 9.57 5.71
C ARG A 70 -5.93 9.36 7.22
N GLN A 71 -7.06 9.40 7.92
CA GLN A 71 -7.13 9.13 9.37
C GLN A 71 -6.72 7.69 9.69
N TRP A 72 -7.11 6.71 8.87
CA TRP A 72 -6.66 5.31 9.02
C TRP A 72 -5.14 5.18 8.95
N VAL A 73 -4.50 5.81 7.97
CA VAL A 73 -3.03 5.74 7.81
C VAL A 73 -2.34 6.40 8.99
N SER A 74 -2.77 7.60 9.38
CA SER A 74 -2.23 8.31 10.55
C SER A 74 -2.37 7.50 11.84
N ALA A 75 -3.54 6.90 12.09
CA ALA A 75 -3.76 6.04 13.24
C ALA A 75 -2.91 4.75 13.17
N ALA A 76 -2.73 4.17 11.98
CA ALA A 76 -1.89 3.01 11.78
C ALA A 76 -0.43 3.30 12.09
N GLU A 77 0.12 4.43 11.64
CA GLU A 77 1.47 4.85 11.97
C GLU A 77 1.63 5.05 13.50
N LYS A 78 0.68 5.74 14.14
CA LYS A 78 0.67 5.91 15.61
C LYS A 78 0.65 4.57 16.36
N MET A 79 -0.13 3.60 15.87
CA MET A 79 -0.17 2.26 16.45
C MET A 79 1.16 1.53 16.26
N LEU A 80 1.78 1.60 15.08
CA LEU A 80 3.08 0.96 14.84
C LEU A 80 4.20 1.56 15.70
N LEU A 81 4.18 2.88 15.90
CA LEU A 81 5.12 3.59 16.77
C LEU A 81 4.91 3.21 18.24
N SER A 82 3.67 3.13 18.73
CA SER A 82 3.38 2.77 20.11
C SER A 82 3.74 1.32 20.46
N LEU A 83 3.79 0.45 19.44
CA LEU A 83 4.24 -0.93 19.54
C LEU A 83 5.75 -1.10 19.31
N GLU A 84 6.49 -0.01 19.06
CA GLU A 84 7.92 0.00 18.75
C GLU A 84 8.32 -0.91 17.56
N LEU A 85 7.39 -1.16 16.63
CA LEU A 85 7.64 -1.99 15.44
C LEU A 85 8.42 -1.25 14.35
N THR A 86 8.45 0.08 14.42
CA THR A 86 9.18 0.98 13.55
C THR A 86 9.45 2.30 14.28
N GLY A 87 10.44 3.09 13.84
CA GLY A 87 10.61 4.47 14.28
C GLY A 87 10.04 5.49 13.29
N GLU A 88 9.82 6.72 13.74
CA GLU A 88 9.42 7.84 12.87
C GLU A 88 10.43 8.06 11.73
N GLN A 89 11.72 7.96 12.06
CA GLN A 89 12.80 8.09 11.08
C GLN A 89 12.79 6.96 10.05
N ASP A 90 12.36 5.76 10.42
CA ASP A 90 12.25 4.63 9.49
C ASP A 90 11.10 4.83 8.51
N ILE A 91 9.95 5.33 8.99
CA ILE A 91 8.80 5.68 8.13
C ILE A 91 9.21 6.78 7.15
N ALA A 92 9.85 7.85 7.66
CA ALA A 92 10.30 8.96 6.84
C ALA A 92 11.32 8.52 5.78
N ARG A 93 12.32 7.72 6.19
CA ARG A 93 13.32 7.15 5.29
C ARG A 93 12.67 6.29 4.22
N ARG A 94 11.77 5.36 4.60
CA ARG A 94 11.11 4.47 3.63
C ARG A 94 10.23 5.23 2.65
N THR A 95 9.56 6.28 3.13
CA THR A 95 8.75 7.17 2.28
C THR A 95 9.62 7.88 1.25
N ASP A 96 10.78 8.40 1.66
CA ASP A 96 11.70 9.05 0.74
C ASP A 96 12.31 8.05 -0.26
N GLU A 97 12.70 6.85 0.19
CA GLU A 97 13.19 5.80 -0.71
C GLU A 97 12.15 5.44 -1.79
N TRP A 98 10.87 5.30 -1.44
CA TRP A 98 9.82 5.07 -2.45
C TRP A 98 9.63 6.26 -3.39
N ARG A 99 9.75 7.49 -2.88
CA ARG A 99 9.74 8.71 -3.72
C ARG A 99 10.91 8.69 -4.71
N GLN A 100 12.12 8.41 -4.24
CA GLN A 100 13.30 8.31 -5.11
C GLN A 100 13.15 7.18 -6.13
N ALA A 101 12.63 6.02 -5.71
CA ALA A 101 12.34 4.91 -6.60
C ALA A 101 11.38 5.32 -7.72
N TYR A 102 10.31 6.05 -7.41
CA TYR A 102 9.38 6.58 -8.39
C TYR A 102 10.07 7.54 -9.37
N LEU A 103 10.81 8.52 -8.88
CA LEU A 103 11.53 9.51 -9.71
C LEU A 103 12.59 8.86 -10.61
N ASN A 104 13.24 7.81 -10.12
CA ASN A 104 14.29 7.10 -10.84
C ASN A 104 13.76 6.05 -11.83
N THR A 105 12.47 5.71 -11.77
CA THR A 105 11.89 4.69 -12.67
C THR A 105 11.50 5.33 -14.00
N PRO A 106 12.09 4.90 -15.13
CA PRO A 106 11.70 5.40 -16.45
C PRO A 106 10.20 5.18 -16.72
N HIS A 107 9.59 6.09 -17.47
CA HIS A 107 8.18 5.98 -17.82
C HIS A 107 7.87 4.64 -18.50
N GLY A 108 6.78 3.99 -18.06
CA GLY A 108 6.36 2.68 -18.56
C GLY A 108 7.03 1.48 -17.89
N MET A 109 8.00 1.70 -16.99
CA MET A 109 8.60 0.63 -16.19
C MET A 109 7.92 0.53 -14.81
N PRO A 110 7.86 -0.67 -14.20
CA PRO A 110 7.33 -0.83 -12.84
C PRO A 110 8.24 -0.17 -11.81
N VAL A 111 7.64 0.50 -10.82
CA VAL A 111 8.39 1.11 -9.71
C VAL A 111 8.80 0.01 -8.74
N VAL A 112 10.10 -0.11 -8.49
CA VAL A 112 10.67 -1.05 -7.51
C VAL A 112 11.57 -0.30 -6.53
N LEU A 113 11.57 -0.69 -5.26
CA LEU A 113 12.30 0.02 -4.21
C LEU A 113 13.81 0.11 -4.47
N THR A 114 14.39 -0.89 -5.15
CA THR A 114 15.80 -0.88 -5.56
C THR A 114 16.16 0.30 -6.46
N SER A 115 15.19 0.85 -7.22
CA SER A 115 15.39 2.06 -8.04
C SER A 115 15.74 3.29 -7.20
N ALA A 116 15.43 3.31 -5.89
CA ALA A 116 15.85 4.39 -4.99
C ALA A 116 17.37 4.52 -4.90
N ILE A 117 18.08 3.40 -5.02
CA ILE A 117 19.53 3.30 -4.83
C ILE A 117 20.27 3.39 -6.18
N CYS A 118 19.55 3.22 -7.30
CA CYS A 118 20.10 3.25 -8.65
C CYS A 118 19.29 4.23 -9.52
N PRO A 119 19.67 5.52 -9.50
CA PRO A 119 19.13 6.52 -10.43
C PRO A 119 19.36 6.09 -11.88
N PRO A 120 18.49 6.48 -12.83
CA PRO A 120 18.62 6.12 -14.23
C PRO A 120 19.98 6.58 -14.76
N ALA A 121 20.67 5.70 -15.47
CA ALA A 121 22.08 5.85 -15.81
C ALA A 121 22.41 7.11 -16.62
N HIS A 122 23.37 7.86 -16.09
CA HIS A 122 24.45 8.54 -16.80
C HIS A 122 25.50 7.48 -17.20
N ASP A 123 26.24 7.68 -18.29
CA ASP A 123 27.09 6.71 -19.04
C ASP A 123 27.53 5.40 -18.33
N HIS A 124 26.62 4.41 -18.24
CA HIS A 124 26.91 2.97 -18.18
C HIS A 124 25.75 2.19 -18.82
N HIS A 125 26.07 1.14 -19.59
CA HIS A 125 25.11 0.43 -20.47
C HIS A 125 24.22 -0.54 -19.69
N HIS A 126 22.95 -0.20 -19.48
CA HIS A 126 21.93 -1.18 -19.08
C HIS A 126 21.32 -1.82 -20.34
N PRO A 127 21.37 -3.16 -20.48
CA PRO A 127 20.64 -3.82 -21.55
C PRO A 127 19.15 -3.69 -21.25
N ALA A 128 18.49 -2.76 -21.94
CA ALA A 128 17.04 -2.69 -21.96
C ALA A 128 16.52 -4.00 -22.57
N LEU A 129 16.04 -4.92 -21.73
CA LEU A 129 15.27 -6.07 -22.18
C LEU A 129 13.94 -5.54 -22.72
N ARG A 130 13.93 -5.10 -23.98
CA ARG A 130 12.72 -4.75 -24.74
C ARG A 130 11.97 -6.02 -25.15
N VAL A 131 11.79 -6.94 -24.22
CA VAL A 131 10.88 -8.06 -24.39
C VAL A 131 9.48 -7.58 -24.00
N PRO A 132 8.45 -7.90 -24.80
CA PRO A 132 7.08 -7.75 -24.32
C PRO A 132 6.96 -8.47 -22.97
N VAL A 133 6.37 -7.80 -21.98
CA VAL A 133 5.96 -8.50 -20.75
C VAL A 133 4.96 -9.56 -21.19
N ALA A 134 5.36 -10.83 -21.09
CA ALA A 134 4.50 -11.95 -21.43
C ALA A 134 3.31 -11.96 -20.47
N VAL A 135 2.15 -11.48 -20.95
CA VAL A 135 0.88 -11.71 -20.26
C VAL A 135 0.53 -13.18 -20.45
N SER A 136 0.53 -13.95 -19.36
CA SER A 136 0.07 -15.34 -19.41
C SER A 136 -1.44 -15.36 -19.69
N PRO A 137 -1.91 -16.05 -20.74
CA PRO A 137 -3.34 -16.21 -20.93
C PRO A 137 -3.91 -17.09 -19.82
N ALA A 138 -4.97 -16.61 -19.16
CA ALA A 138 -5.72 -17.40 -18.20
C ALA A 138 -6.43 -18.55 -18.95
N SER A 139 -6.06 -19.80 -18.65
CA SER A 139 -6.76 -20.97 -19.16
C SER A 139 -7.85 -21.38 -18.18
N ALA A 140 -9.12 -21.18 -18.55
CA ALA A 140 -10.27 -21.72 -17.84
C ALA A 140 -10.72 -23.00 -18.53
N SER A 141 -10.42 -24.16 -17.94
CA SER A 141 -10.99 -25.44 -18.37
C SER A 141 -12.34 -25.61 -17.69
N LEU A 142 -13.42 -25.28 -18.39
CA LEU A 142 -14.78 -25.66 -18.00
C LEU A 142 -14.95 -27.16 -18.30
N LYS A 143 -15.19 -27.96 -17.25
CA LYS A 143 -15.60 -29.36 -17.40
C LYS A 143 -17.13 -29.41 -17.25
N PRO A 144 -17.86 -30.11 -18.15
CA PRO A 144 -19.31 -30.26 -18.07
C PRO A 144 -19.75 -31.03 -16.82
#